data_AF-A0A535GF79-F1
#
_entry.id   AF-A0A535GF79-F1
#
_cell.length_a   1.000
_cell.length_b   1.000
_cell.length_c   1.000
_cell.angle_alpha   90.00
_cell.angle_beta   90.00
_cell.angle_gamma   90.00
#
_symmetry.space_group_name_H-M   'P 1'
#
loop_
_entity.id
_entity.type
_entity.pdbx_description
1 polymer ?
#
loop_
_entity_poly.entity_id
_entity_poly.type
_entity_poly.pdbx_seq_one_letter_code
_entity_poly.pdbx_strand_id
1 'polypeptide(L)'
;MHAAIAAVIFAATLFAIVVHPRGISEAWAAAAGALLMLVTATVTPVSALEAVASEWNLFLFFLGLMLTAAVADMAGFFDWAADLAVVAAGGSGRRLLFNVLVVGTLITTFLSNDATAVILTPVVYAIVSRLRLAVMPYLFAVAFIA
;
A
#
# COMPACT_ATOMS: atom_id res chain seq x y z
N MET A 1 -9.12 -15.45 32.56
CA MET A 1 -9.60 -16.34 31.47
C MET A 1 -9.72 -15.57 30.15
N HIS A 2 -10.46 -14.46 30.08
CA HIS A 2 -10.72 -13.73 28.83
C HIS A 2 -9.47 -13.18 28.14
N ALA A 3 -8.47 -12.69 28.91
CA ALA A 3 -7.21 -12.22 28.35
C ALA A 3 -6.40 -13.31 27.62
N ALA A 4 -6.42 -14.55 28.14
CA ALA A 4 -5.73 -15.68 27.49
C ALA A 4 -6.41 -16.06 26.17
N ILE A 5 -7.75 -16.06 26.13
CA ILE A 5 -8.52 -16.32 24.90
C ILE A 5 -8.25 -15.23 23.86
N ALA A 6 -8.28 -13.96 24.27
CA ALA A 6 -7.96 -12.84 23.39
C ALA A 6 -6.53 -12.94 22.82
N ALA A 7 -5.54 -13.30 23.65
CA ALA A 7 -4.16 -13.47 23.21
C ALA A 7 -4.01 -14.62 22.20
N VAL A 8 -4.73 -15.74 22.40
CA VAL A 8 -4.73 -16.86 21.45
C VAL A 8 -5.38 -16.45 20.13
N ILE A 9 -6.54 -15.78 20.15
CA ILE A 9 -7.20 -15.29 18.94
C ILE A 9 -6.30 -14.29 18.21
N PHE A 10 -5.66 -13.37 18.93
CA PHE A 10 -4.73 -12.41 18.35
C PHE A 10 -3.54 -13.11 17.69
N ALA A 11 -2.87 -14.03 18.38
CA ALA A 11 -1.73 -14.77 17.83
C ALA A 11 -2.13 -15.61 16.61
N ALA A 12 -3.30 -16.27 16.65
CA ALA A 12 -3.81 -17.04 15.52
C ALA A 12 -4.15 -16.15 14.32
N THR A 13 -4.77 -14.99 14.56
CA THR A 13 -5.11 -14.01 13.51
C THR A 13 -3.84 -13.43 12.89
N LEU A 14 -2.86 -13.04 13.70
CA LEU A 14 -1.56 -12.56 13.24
C LEU A 14 -0.83 -13.63 12.43
N PHE A 15 -0.80 -14.87 12.91
CA PHE A 15 -0.20 -15.98 12.18
C PHE A 15 -0.89 -16.22 10.84
N ALA A 16 -2.23 -16.17 10.80
CA ALA A 16 -2.98 -16.29 9.55
C ALA A 16 -2.67 -15.15 8.57
N ILE A 17 -2.54 -13.92 9.05
CA ILE A 17 -2.17 -12.76 8.20
C ILE A 17 -0.75 -12.95 7.62
N VAL A 18 0.23 -13.29 8.47
CA VAL A 18 1.64 -13.41 8.07
C VAL A 18 1.89 -14.62 7.16
N VAL A 19 1.28 -15.77 7.45
CA VAL A 19 1.46 -17.00 6.66
C VAL A 19 0.63 -16.97 5.37
N HIS A 20 -0.35 -16.08 5.29
CA HIS A 20 -1.24 -15.89 4.14
C HIS A 20 -1.78 -17.23 3.57
N PRO A 21 -2.39 -18.09 4.41
CA PRO A 21 -2.72 -19.44 4.05
C PRO A 21 -3.77 -19.43 2.93
N ARG A 22 -3.47 -20.13 1.82
CA ARG A 22 -4.39 -20.34 0.69
C ARG A 22 -4.87 -19.06 -0.02
N GLY A 23 -4.13 -17.95 0.07
CA GLY A 23 -4.51 -16.70 -0.59
C GLY A 23 -5.73 -16.02 0.03
N ILE A 24 -6.05 -16.34 1.28
CA ILE A 24 -7.08 -15.62 2.03
C ILE A 24 -6.59 -14.19 2.23
N SER A 25 -7.39 -13.20 1.79
CA SER A 25 -7.01 -11.80 1.98
C SER A 25 -6.88 -11.48 3.47
N GLU A 26 -5.95 -10.60 3.79
CA GLU A 26 -5.65 -10.17 5.15
C GLU A 26 -6.92 -9.61 5.83
N ALA A 27 -7.79 -8.96 5.06
CA ALA A 27 -9.08 -8.46 5.51
C ALA A 27 -10.01 -9.59 6.01
N TRP A 28 -10.08 -10.73 5.32
CA TRP A 28 -10.90 -11.86 5.75
C TRP A 28 -10.33 -12.52 7.01
N ALA A 29 -9.01 -12.65 7.12
CA ALA A 29 -8.37 -13.17 8.32
C ALA A 29 -8.63 -12.26 9.54
N ALA A 30 -8.49 -10.95 9.37
CA ALA A 30 -8.79 -9.95 10.40
C ALA A 30 -10.28 -9.96 10.80
N ALA A 31 -11.18 -10.04 9.83
CA ALA A 31 -12.63 -10.10 10.07
C ALA A 31 -13.03 -11.37 10.85
N ALA A 32 -12.42 -12.51 10.52
CA ALA A 32 -12.64 -13.75 11.25
C ALA A 32 -12.12 -13.66 12.70
N GLY A 33 -10.96 -13.06 12.93
CA GLY A 33 -10.43 -12.78 14.27
C GLY A 33 -11.35 -11.87 15.09
N ALA A 34 -11.85 -10.79 14.49
CA ALA A 34 -12.81 -9.89 15.11
C ALA A 34 -14.14 -10.59 15.46
N LEU A 35 -14.65 -11.42 14.54
CA LEU A 35 -15.86 -12.23 14.78
C LEU A 35 -15.66 -13.19 15.96
N LEU A 36 -14.52 -13.87 16.01
CA LEU A 36 -14.18 -14.76 17.12
C LEU A 36 -14.14 -14.00 18.45
N MET A 37 -13.53 -12.81 18.47
CA MET A 37 -13.50 -11.97 19.67
C MET A 37 -14.87 -11.53 20.17
N LEU A 38 -15.82 -11.30 19.25
CA LEU A 38 -17.22 -10.98 19.59
C LEU A 38 -17.96 -12.21 20.12
N VAL A 39 -17.80 -13.37 19.47
CA VAL A 39 -18.46 -14.63 19.87
C VAL A 39 -17.94 -15.11 21.23
N THR A 40 -16.65 -14.94 21.52
CA THR A 40 -16.07 -15.27 22.83
C THR A 40 -16.35 -14.22 23.91
N ALA A 41 -17.13 -13.18 23.60
CA ALA A 41 -17.44 -12.05 24.49
C ALA A 41 -16.19 -11.40 25.11
N THR A 42 -15.04 -11.51 24.44
CA THR A 42 -13.78 -10.88 24.87
C THR A 42 -13.78 -9.38 24.60
N VAL A 43 -14.56 -8.95 23.61
CA VAL A 43 -14.76 -7.55 23.21
C VAL A 43 -16.27 -7.32 23.08
N THR A 44 -16.77 -6.19 23.56
CA THR A 44 -18.19 -5.85 23.40
C THR A 44 -18.44 -5.25 22.02
N PRO A 45 -19.63 -5.46 21.41
CA PRO A 45 -19.96 -4.86 20.11
C PRO A 45 -19.79 -3.32 20.10
N VAL A 46 -20.09 -2.66 21.22
CA VAL A 46 -19.91 -1.22 21.39
C VAL A 46 -18.43 -0.84 21.29
N SER A 47 -17.55 -1.52 22.04
CA SER A 47 -16.11 -1.26 21.99
C SER A 47 -15.49 -1.55 20.62
N ALA A 48 -15.99 -2.57 19.91
CA ALA A 48 -15.57 -2.86 18.55
C ALA A 48 -15.99 -1.75 17.57
N LEU A 49 -17.21 -1.22 17.71
CA LEU A 49 -17.67 -0.11 16.88
C LEU A 49 -16.90 1.18 17.16
N GLU A 50 -16.63 1.47 18.44
CA GLU A 50 -15.82 2.61 18.87
C GLU A 50 -14.41 2.53 18.30
N ALA A 51 -13.79 1.35 18.30
CA ALA A 51 -12.46 1.14 17.71
C ALA A 51 -12.43 1.39 16.20
N VAL A 52 -13.50 1.11 15.47
CA VAL A 52 -13.59 1.44 14.03
C VAL A 52 -13.87 2.93 13.84
N ALA A 53 -14.74 3.51 14.66
CA ALA A 53 -15.12 4.91 14.58
C ALA A 53 -13.96 5.86 14.96
N SER A 54 -13.08 5.47 15.88
CA SER A 54 -11.90 6.25 16.25
C SER A 54 -10.94 6.44 15.08
N GLU A 55 -10.89 5.48 14.16
CA GLU A 55 -9.99 5.47 13.00
C GLU A 55 -10.60 6.11 11.74
N TRP A 56 -11.73 6.83 11.85
CA TRP A 56 -12.37 7.51 10.70
C TRP A 56 -11.40 8.40 9.90
N ASN A 57 -10.44 9.04 10.59
CA ASN A 57 -9.44 9.90 9.98
C ASN A 57 -8.49 9.12 9.06
N LEU A 58 -8.15 7.87 9.40
CA LEU A 58 -7.32 7.01 8.56
C LEU A 58 -8.03 6.66 7.25
N PHE A 59 -9.33 6.32 7.33
CA PHE A 59 -10.14 6.04 6.14
C PHE A 59 -10.22 7.26 5.22
N LEU A 60 -10.45 8.45 5.78
CA LEU A 60 -10.47 9.68 4.98
C LEU A 60 -9.11 10.05 4.41
N PHE A 61 -8.02 9.80 5.15
CA PHE A 61 -6.67 10.02 4.66
C PHE A 61 -6.39 9.17 3.42
N PHE A 62 -6.64 7.85 3.48
CA PHE A 62 -6.46 6.98 2.32
C PHE A 62 -7.39 7.31 1.15
N LEU A 63 -8.65 7.68 1.44
CA LEU A 63 -9.59 8.11 0.42
C LEU A 63 -9.10 9.39 -0.29
N GLY A 64 -8.71 10.42 0.47
CA GLY A 64 -8.20 11.67 -0.07
C GLY A 64 -6.92 11.46 -0.89
N LEU A 65 -6.09 10.52 -0.44
CA LEU A 65 -4.86 10.14 -1.13
C LEU A 65 -5.12 9.47 -2.48
N MET A 66 -6.01 8.46 -2.50
CA MET A 66 -6.44 7.77 -3.72
C MET A 66 -7.10 8.73 -4.70
N LEU A 67 -7.93 9.65 -4.22
CA LEU A 67 -8.57 10.68 -5.05
C LEU A 67 -7.54 11.65 -5.63
N THR A 68 -6.58 12.11 -4.82
CA THR A 68 -5.52 13.02 -5.28
C THR A 68 -4.65 12.34 -6.33
N ALA A 69 -4.28 11.08 -6.10
CA ALA A 69 -3.57 10.24 -7.06
C ALA A 69 -4.35 10.11 -8.38
N ALA A 70 -5.63 9.77 -8.32
CA ALA A 70 -6.47 9.59 -9.50
C ALA A 70 -6.65 10.91 -10.29
N VAL A 71 -6.83 12.04 -9.61
CA VAL A 71 -6.94 13.35 -10.26
C VAL A 71 -5.61 13.75 -10.90
N ALA A 72 -4.47 13.51 -10.25
CA ALA A 72 -3.15 13.75 -10.82
C ALA A 72 -2.92 12.91 -12.08
N ASP A 73 -3.36 11.64 -12.08
CA ASP A 73 -3.30 10.76 -13.23
C ASP A 73 -4.15 11.29 -14.40
N MET A 74 -5.42 11.66 -14.13
CA MET A 74 -6.30 12.25 -15.13
C MET A 74 -5.79 13.58 -15.69
N ALA A 75 -5.06 14.35 -14.89
CA ALA A 75 -4.41 15.60 -15.33
C ALA A 75 -3.15 15.35 -16.18
N GLY A 76 -2.71 14.09 -16.34
CA GLY A 76 -1.51 13.72 -17.07
C GLY A 76 -0.21 14.05 -16.32
N PHE A 77 -0.28 14.32 -15.01
CA PHE A 77 0.91 14.64 -14.21
C PHE A 77 1.92 13.48 -14.21
N PHE A 78 1.42 12.25 -14.14
CA PHE A 78 2.24 11.04 -14.16
C PHE A 78 2.90 10.78 -15.51
N ASP A 79 2.20 11.05 -16.62
CA ASP A 79 2.77 11.02 -17.98
C ASP A 79 3.84 12.11 -18.16
N TRP A 80 3.62 13.32 -17.65
CA TRP A 80 4.62 14.38 -17.70
C TRP A 80 5.86 14.06 -16.86
N ALA A 81 5.69 13.56 -15.64
CA ALA A 81 6.78 13.15 -14.77
C ALA A 81 7.58 11.99 -15.38
N ALA A 82 6.88 11.07 -16.05
CA ALA A 82 7.45 10.00 -16.85
C ALA A 82 8.37 10.53 -17.95
N ASP A 83 7.87 11.43 -18.79
CA ASP A 83 8.67 12.02 -19.88
C ASP A 83 9.90 12.76 -19.35
N LEU A 84 9.76 13.49 -18.24
CA LEU A 84 10.89 14.16 -17.58
C LEU A 84 11.95 13.15 -17.10
N ALA A 85 11.53 12.03 -16.52
CA ALA A 85 12.44 10.98 -16.07
C ALA A 85 13.17 10.30 -17.25
N VAL A 86 12.49 10.10 -18.38
CA VAL A 86 13.09 9.56 -19.62
C VAL A 86 14.14 10.51 -20.19
N VAL A 87 13.81 11.80 -20.28
CA VAL A 87 14.75 12.84 -20.76
C VAL A 87 15.97 12.90 -19.83
N ALA A 88 15.76 12.88 -18.51
CA ALA A 88 16.84 12.88 -17.52
C ALA A 88 17.69 11.58 -17.54
N ALA A 89 17.15 10.45 -17.98
CA ALA A 89 17.87 9.18 -18.06
C ALA A 89 18.91 9.13 -19.20
N GLY A 90 18.77 9.97 -20.22
CA GLY A 90 19.75 10.10 -21.31
C GLY A 90 20.05 8.79 -22.04
N GLY A 91 19.04 7.93 -22.23
CA GLY A 91 19.16 6.66 -22.93
C GLY A 91 19.72 5.48 -22.11
N SER A 92 20.03 5.66 -20.83
CA SER A 92 20.52 4.57 -19.97
C SER A 92 19.45 4.04 -19.01
N GLY A 93 19.10 2.76 -19.14
CA GLY A 93 18.13 2.11 -18.23
C GLY A 93 18.56 2.13 -16.76
N ARG A 94 19.87 2.09 -16.47
CA ARG A 94 20.40 2.21 -15.09
C ARG A 94 20.17 3.60 -14.49
N ARG A 95 20.32 4.66 -15.29
CA ARG A 95 20.04 6.04 -14.84
C ARG A 95 18.55 6.25 -14.62
N LEU A 96 17.71 5.67 -15.48
CA LEU A 96 16.26 5.67 -15.27
C LEU A 96 15.89 5.01 -13.93
N LEU A 97 16.50 3.85 -13.62
CA LEU A 97 16.24 3.14 -12.37
C LEU A 97 16.65 3.98 -11.16
N PHE A 98 17.82 4.61 -11.21
CA PHE A 98 18.28 5.51 -10.15
C PHE A 98 17.37 6.74 -9.98
N ASN A 99 16.92 7.34 -11.09
CA ASN A 99 16.01 8.48 -11.05
C ASN A 99 14.66 8.11 -10.44
N VAL A 100 14.10 6.95 -10.80
CA VAL A 100 12.87 6.42 -10.18
C VAL A 100 13.08 6.19 -8.68
N LEU A 101 14.25 5.69 -8.27
CA LEU A 101 14.62 5.50 -6.87
C LEU A 101 14.64 6.81 -6.08
N VAL A 102 15.31 7.83 -6.61
CA VAL A 102 15.41 9.14 -5.97
C VAL A 102 14.04 9.82 -5.89
N VAL A 103 13.29 9.84 -7.00
CA VAL A 103 11.95 10.45 -7.04
C VAL A 103 11.00 9.72 -6.10
N GLY A 104 10.99 8.38 -6.13
CA GLY A 104 10.17 7.58 -5.21
C GLY A 104 10.52 7.82 -3.74
N THR A 105 11.81 7.93 -3.42
CA THR A 105 12.26 8.20 -2.04
C THR A 105 11.84 9.59 -1.58
N LEU A 106 11.94 10.61 -2.44
CA LEU A 106 11.48 11.96 -2.15
C LEU A 106 9.97 11.98 -1.93
N ILE A 107 9.19 11.35 -2.81
CA ILE A 107 7.74 11.23 -2.67
C ILE A 107 7.41 10.55 -1.34
N THR A 108 8.06 9.43 -0.99
CA THR A 108 7.86 8.69 0.27
C THR A 108 8.31 9.44 1.52
N THR A 109 9.20 10.42 1.39
CA THR A 109 9.59 11.26 2.53
C THR A 109 8.48 12.26 2.88
N PHE A 110 7.72 12.70 1.88
CA PHE A 110 6.62 13.66 2.04
C PHE A 110 5.22 13.01 2.10
N LEU A 111 5.04 11.85 1.47
CA LEU A 111 3.83 11.04 1.45
C LEU A 111 4.03 9.74 2.25
N SER A 112 2.95 9.08 2.64
CA SER A 112 3.03 7.73 3.21
C SER A 112 3.59 6.74 2.19
N ASN A 113 4.29 5.72 2.67
CA ASN A 113 4.76 4.59 1.89
C ASN A 113 3.62 3.95 1.05
N ASP A 114 2.47 3.65 1.65
CA ASP A 114 1.33 3.07 0.93
C ASP A 114 0.87 3.93 -0.25
N ALA A 115 0.97 5.25 -0.08
CA ALA A 115 0.62 6.22 -1.10
C ALA A 115 1.58 6.20 -2.29
N THR A 116 2.87 6.18 -1.97
CA THR A 116 3.95 6.04 -2.93
C THR A 116 3.73 4.79 -3.77
N ALA A 117 3.48 3.64 -3.14
CA ALA A 117 3.26 2.39 -3.86
C ALA A 117 2.11 2.50 -4.87
N VAL A 118 0.96 3.02 -4.45
CA VAL A 118 -0.24 3.15 -5.31
C VAL A 118 0.00 4.12 -6.47
N ILE A 119 0.70 5.22 -6.22
CA ILE A 119 0.96 6.27 -7.22
C ILE A 119 2.07 5.86 -8.19
N LEU A 120 3.23 5.43 -7.69
CA LEU A 120 4.40 5.16 -8.52
C LEU A 120 4.29 3.87 -9.32
N THR A 121 3.52 2.88 -8.86
CA THR A 121 3.36 1.62 -9.60
C THR A 121 2.84 1.82 -11.04
N PRO A 122 1.69 2.50 -11.27
CA PRO A 122 1.21 2.74 -12.64
C PRO A 122 2.14 3.67 -13.43
N VAL A 123 2.72 4.69 -12.79
CA VAL A 123 3.69 5.63 -13.42
C VAL A 123 4.88 4.86 -14.00
N VAL A 124 5.54 4.08 -13.15
CA VAL A 124 6.75 3.33 -13.50
C VAL A 124 6.42 2.22 -14.48
N TYR A 125 5.27 1.56 -14.32
CA TYR A 125 4.79 0.57 -15.29
C TYR A 125 4.60 1.18 -16.68
N ALA A 126 3.95 2.34 -16.78
CA ALA A 126 3.71 3.04 -18.05
C ALA A 126 5.03 3.46 -18.73
N ILE A 127 5.97 4.03 -17.97
CA ILE A 127 7.31 4.43 -18.46
C ILE A 127 8.05 3.23 -19.06
N VAL A 128 8.17 2.17 -18.26
CA VAL A 128 9.03 1.02 -18.59
C VAL A 128 8.42 0.21 -19.74
N SER A 129 7.08 0.16 -19.81
CA SER A 129 6.35 -0.43 -20.94
C SER A 129 6.54 0.34 -22.24
N ARG A 130 6.45 1.69 -22.21
CA ARG A 130 6.69 2.53 -23.40
C ARG A 130 8.12 2.41 -23.92
N LEU A 131 9.09 2.32 -23.01
CA LEU A 131 10.50 2.15 -23.35
C LEU A 131 10.90 0.71 -23.72
N ARG A 132 9.96 -0.24 -23.70
CA ARG A 132 10.20 -1.69 -23.92
C ARG A 132 11.32 -2.25 -23.04
N LEU A 133 11.44 -1.74 -21.82
CA LEU A 133 12.39 -2.18 -20.83
C LEU A 133 11.78 -3.29 -19.96
N ALA A 134 12.62 -4.08 -19.27
CA ALA A 134 12.12 -5.09 -18.35
C ALA A 134 11.41 -4.42 -17.17
N VAL A 135 10.11 -4.68 -17.00
CA VAL A 135 9.25 -4.04 -15.99
C VAL A 135 9.63 -4.42 -14.55
N MET A 136 9.98 -5.69 -14.33
CA MET A 136 10.20 -6.25 -12.99
C MET A 136 11.23 -5.48 -12.14
N PRO A 137 12.46 -5.18 -12.61
CA PRO A 137 13.44 -4.45 -11.81
C PRO A 137 12.96 -3.08 -11.30
N TYR A 138 12.14 -2.38 -12.09
CA TYR A 138 11.65 -1.05 -11.71
C TYR A 138 10.46 -1.14 -10.75
N LEU A 139 9.56 -2.11 -10.94
CA LEU A 139 8.50 -2.36 -9.97
C LEU A 139 9.05 -2.86 -8.63
N PHE A 140 10.10 -3.70 -8.65
CA PHE A 140 10.80 -4.06 -7.41
C PHE A 140 11.41 -2.83 -6.73
N ALA A 141 12.03 -1.91 -7.49
CA ALA A 141 12.54 -0.69 -6.90
C ALA A 141 11.42 0.14 -6.23
N VAL A 142 10.27 0.30 -6.89
CA VAL A 142 9.09 0.97 -6.28
C VAL A 142 8.65 0.24 -5.02
N ALA A 143 8.56 -1.09 -5.04
CA ALA A 143 8.15 -1.88 -3.89
C ALA A 143 9.15 -1.86 -2.70
N PHE A 144 10.44 -1.64 -2.96
CA PHE A 144 11.48 -1.55 -1.90
C PHE A 144 11.64 -0.15 -1.31
N ILE A 145 11.29 0.90 -2.08
CA ILE A 145 11.12 2.27 -1.58
C ILE A 145 9.80 2.39 -0.81
N ALA A 146 8.83 1.61 -1.33
CA ALA A 146 7.61 1.11 -0.74
C ALA A 146 7.81 0.45 0.64
#